data_AF-A0A0H4XE10-F1
#
_entry.id   AF-A0A0H4XE10-F1
#
_cell.length_a   1.000
_cell.length_b   1.000
_cell.length_c   1.000
_cell.angle_alpha   90.00
_cell.angle_beta   90.00
_cell.angle_gamma   90.00
#
_symmetry.space_group_name_H-M   'P 1'
#
loop_
_entity.id
_entity.type
_entity.pdbx_description
1 polymer ?
#
loop_
_entity_poly.entity_id
_entity_poly.type
_entity_poly.pdbx_seq_one_letter_code
_entity_poly.pdbx_strand_id
1 'polypeptide(L)'
;MRLRALPLLLWWLAMPMASTAATPEARVSWKPERIVLGRDAQVAIEVQVPSGAGSLHAAASSGTFVSDRVEGGSVRTFQWRPPPVRYPQVAVLLFWMDGASPGAPPWVTVARLPLLGQTELDVVTAAGANVDVEVAERRFGPVRANAQGKARVPVEVPPGVRRARVLATRDTLRTDATVPLDAPPESPLAVTLTARPLHAKDGGWLLVAGPAPLRADDVTLAPEGATVRMAPPLPAANTSGARTGTQRALTEDVLRYRVVPVPGATQVDVRVERPGKARAASAEARVARVSAPVSARDSEGGDAWQASYFLLAGGVVAGGSDAGPTGSVGVTVVTPLWRQRVAAELEVGARTSSDNTTVSGVGATRSQVLALPVLLSVRAELFRRAGFSLHGRAGGGPMPIHHYRSSELQAEVKESKLRGMGFLALQADYRFGRWSALAEARGAWAPVRTPWLDTQLGGFAVLLGARFQP
;
A
#
# COMPACT_ATOMS: atom_id res chain seq x y z
N MET A 1 -1.04 64.79 15.49
CA MET A 1 -0.81 63.81 16.59
C MET A 1 -0.48 62.46 15.96
N ARG A 2 0.58 61.82 16.47
CA ARG A 2 1.32 60.74 15.83
C ARG A 2 0.62 59.38 15.91
N LEU A 3 0.85 58.59 14.85
CA LEU A 3 0.71 57.14 14.67
C LEU A 3 0.81 56.28 15.95
N ARG A 4 0.05 55.18 15.97
CA ARG A 4 0.61 53.83 16.15
C ARG A 4 -0.35 52.74 15.64
N ALA A 5 0.00 52.20 14.48
CA ALA A 5 -0.34 50.84 14.10
C ALA A 5 0.39 49.87 15.05
N LEU A 6 -0.28 48.82 15.51
CA LEU A 6 0.35 47.66 16.11
C LEU A 6 -0.14 46.40 15.36
N PRO A 7 0.76 45.68 14.66
CA PRO A 7 0.42 44.61 13.74
C PRO A 7 0.43 43.22 14.39
N LEU A 8 -0.36 42.32 13.79
CA LEU A 8 -0.03 40.93 13.47
C LEU A 8 1.27 40.38 14.09
N LEU A 9 1.17 39.72 15.25
CA LEU A 9 2.30 38.95 15.80
C LEU A 9 1.79 37.83 16.73
N LEU A 10 0.95 36.94 16.20
CA LEU A 10 0.54 35.71 16.89
C LEU A 10 0.14 34.57 15.93
N TRP A 11 0.71 34.56 14.71
CA TRP A 11 0.48 33.55 13.66
C TRP A 11 1.77 32.82 13.23
N TRP A 12 2.74 32.68 14.14
CA TRP A 12 4.06 32.10 13.82
C TRP A 12 4.55 31.00 14.80
N LEU A 13 3.63 30.30 15.48
CA LEU A 13 3.99 29.19 16.39
C LEU A 13 3.07 27.97 16.17
N ALA A 14 3.00 27.50 14.93
CA ALA A 14 2.55 26.15 14.59
C ALA A 14 3.11 25.75 13.22
N MET A 15 4.42 25.94 12.99
CA MET A 15 5.07 25.13 11.97
C MET A 15 5.24 23.75 12.58
N PRO A 16 4.61 22.68 12.05
CA PRO A 16 5.05 21.35 12.37
C PRO A 16 6.50 21.28 11.93
N MET A 17 7.42 21.13 12.88
CA MET A 17 8.74 20.62 12.54
C MET A 17 8.48 19.29 11.83
N ALA A 18 8.65 19.31 10.52
CA ALA A 18 8.74 18.10 9.73
C ALA A 18 10.00 17.40 10.24
N SER A 19 9.85 16.60 11.30
CA SER A 19 10.82 15.58 11.64
C SER A 19 11.03 14.79 10.37
N THR A 20 12.20 14.95 9.76
CA THR A 20 12.71 14.01 8.78
C THR A 20 12.83 12.68 9.50
N ALA A 21 11.72 11.95 9.59
CA ALA A 21 11.69 10.59 10.04
C ALA A 21 12.61 9.84 9.07
N ALA A 22 13.78 9.45 9.58
CA ALA A 22 14.67 8.55 8.88
C ALA A 22 13.83 7.34 8.46
N THR A 23 13.70 7.09 7.16
CA THR A 23 13.03 5.91 6.63
C THR A 23 13.70 4.69 7.25
N PRO A 24 13.01 3.91 8.08
CA PRO A 24 13.63 2.75 8.73
C PRO A 24 14.05 1.76 7.64
N GLU A 25 15.32 1.38 7.66
CA GLU A 25 15.88 0.30 6.86
C GLU A 25 15.09 -0.99 7.18
N ALA A 26 14.49 -1.62 6.17
CA ALA A 26 13.73 -2.84 6.44
C ALA A 26 14.66 -3.95 6.87
N ARG A 27 14.38 -4.52 8.04
CA ARG A 27 15.07 -5.70 8.54
C ARG A 27 14.34 -6.94 8.09
N VAL A 28 15.08 -7.88 7.52
CA VAL A 28 14.58 -9.21 7.18
C VAL A 28 15.26 -10.23 8.07
N SER A 29 14.47 -11.05 8.75
CA SER A 29 14.94 -12.17 9.57
C SER A 29 14.18 -13.44 9.20
N TRP A 30 14.70 -14.60 9.57
CA TRP A 30 14.06 -15.88 9.26
C TRP A 30 14.31 -16.95 10.32
N LYS A 31 13.38 -17.91 10.41
CA LYS A 31 13.46 -19.06 11.30
C LYS A 31 13.11 -20.36 10.54
N PRO A 32 13.93 -21.43 10.66
CA PRO A 32 15.19 -21.50 11.41
C PRO A 32 16.30 -20.66 10.75
N GLU A 33 17.26 -20.15 11.54
CA GLU A 33 18.40 -19.37 11.02
C GLU A 33 19.27 -20.18 10.03
N ARG A 34 19.37 -21.48 10.28
CA ARG A 34 20.11 -22.44 9.47
C ARG A 34 19.14 -23.39 8.76
N ILE A 35 19.12 -23.32 7.43
CA ILE A 35 18.16 -24.06 6.59
C ILE A 35 18.90 -25.21 5.89
N VAL A 36 18.49 -26.44 6.18
CA VAL A 36 19.04 -27.66 5.60
C VAL A 36 18.01 -28.27 4.66
N LEU A 37 18.41 -28.38 3.40
CA LEU A 37 17.58 -28.89 2.33
C LEU A 37 17.24 -30.37 2.54
N GLY A 38 15.96 -30.72 2.38
CA GLY A 38 15.43 -32.06 2.62
C GLY A 38 15.05 -32.35 4.08
N ARG A 39 15.44 -31.49 5.04
CA ARG A 39 15.01 -31.56 6.44
C ARG A 39 13.99 -30.48 6.76
N ASP A 40 14.31 -29.23 6.44
CA ASP A 40 13.47 -28.09 6.79
C ASP A 40 12.44 -27.86 5.67
N ALA A 41 11.18 -28.21 5.94
CA ALA A 41 10.10 -28.13 4.95
C ALA A 41 9.50 -26.72 4.78
N GLN A 42 9.67 -25.87 5.81
CA GLN A 42 9.07 -24.55 5.86
C GLN A 42 9.93 -23.61 6.71
N VAL A 43 10.05 -22.36 6.26
CA VAL A 43 10.82 -21.29 6.88
C VAL A 43 9.91 -20.08 7.04
N ALA A 44 9.81 -19.55 8.25
CA ALA A 44 9.11 -18.30 8.50
C ALA A 44 10.06 -17.13 8.23
N ILE A 45 9.67 -16.21 7.35
CA ILE A 45 10.43 -14.99 7.04
C ILE A 45 9.69 -13.80 7.62
N GLU A 46 10.34 -13.02 8.47
CA GLU A 46 9.81 -11.79 9.03
C GLU A 46 10.46 -10.58 8.35
N VAL A 47 9.63 -9.65 7.88
CA VAL A 47 10.05 -8.43 7.20
C VAL A 47 9.48 -7.24 7.96
N GLN A 48 10.35 -6.38 8.49
CA GLN A 48 9.95 -5.15 9.15
C GLN A 48 9.82 -4.03 8.14
N VAL A 49 8.64 -3.42 8.06
CA VAL A 49 8.30 -2.31 7.17
C VAL A 49 7.78 -1.12 7.97
N PRO A 50 7.82 0.12 7.42
CA PRO A 50 7.22 1.28 8.07
C PRO A 50 5.76 1.05 8.46
N SER A 51 5.33 1.62 9.59
CA SER A 51 3.92 1.58 10.01
C SER A 51 3.03 2.27 8.97
N GLY A 52 1.87 1.68 8.69
CA GLY A 52 0.95 2.17 7.67
C GLY A 52 1.40 1.91 6.22
N ALA A 53 2.49 1.17 6.00
CA ALA A 53 2.87 0.74 4.68
C ALA A 53 1.84 -0.25 4.10
N GLY A 54 1.64 -0.17 2.78
CA GLY A 54 0.65 -0.97 2.05
C GLY A 54 0.95 -2.47 2.01
N SER A 55 0.43 -3.14 0.98
CA SER A 55 0.66 -4.57 0.76
C SER A 55 2.13 -4.84 0.46
N LEU A 56 2.72 -5.81 1.16
CA LEU A 56 4.08 -6.27 0.92
C LEU A 56 4.01 -7.55 0.08
N HIS A 57 4.75 -7.55 -1.02
CA HIS A 57 4.83 -8.67 -1.95
C HIS A 57 6.14 -9.41 -1.81
N ALA A 58 6.18 -10.69 -2.22
CA ALA A 58 7.35 -11.53 -2.14
C ALA A 58 7.56 -12.37 -3.41
N ALA A 59 8.81 -12.57 -3.80
CA ALA A 59 9.21 -13.47 -4.90
C ALA A 59 10.53 -14.15 -4.55
N ALA A 60 10.75 -15.36 -5.08
CA ALA A 60 11.94 -16.15 -4.79
C ALA A 60 12.56 -16.68 -6.09
N SER A 61 13.89 -16.73 -6.13
CA SER A 61 14.64 -17.42 -7.18
C SER A 61 14.56 -18.94 -7.10
N SER A 62 14.28 -19.47 -5.91
CA SER A 62 14.20 -20.90 -5.61
C SER A 62 13.24 -21.11 -4.45
N GLY A 63 12.54 -22.25 -4.45
CA GLY A 63 11.43 -22.49 -3.52
C GLY A 63 10.19 -21.65 -3.83
N THR A 64 9.19 -21.72 -2.95
CA THR A 64 7.88 -21.07 -3.17
C THR A 64 7.33 -20.49 -1.87
N PHE A 65 6.73 -19.30 -1.94
CA PHE A 65 5.94 -18.76 -0.84
C PHE A 65 4.54 -19.39 -0.80
N VAL A 66 4.00 -19.59 0.41
CA VAL A 66 2.61 -20.02 0.60
C VAL A 66 1.64 -18.90 0.21
N SER A 67 2.00 -17.64 0.51
CA SER A 67 1.36 -16.43 0.00
C SER A 67 2.45 -15.48 -0.46
N ASP A 68 2.29 -14.90 -1.64
CA ASP A 68 3.20 -13.91 -2.22
C ASP A 68 2.81 -12.46 -1.85
N ARG A 69 1.77 -12.29 -1.04
CA ARG A 69 1.26 -10.99 -0.57
C ARG A 69 0.80 -11.06 0.89
N VAL A 70 1.19 -10.06 1.69
CA VAL A 70 0.76 -9.89 3.08
C VAL A 70 0.44 -8.42 3.36
N GLU A 71 -0.61 -8.16 4.14
CA GLU A 71 -1.09 -6.82 4.48
C GLU A 71 -1.14 -6.61 6.00
N GLY A 72 -1.07 -5.35 6.44
CA GLY A 72 -1.27 -4.96 7.84
C GLY A 72 -0.09 -5.19 8.79
N GLY A 73 0.07 -4.29 9.76
CA GLY A 73 1.13 -4.32 10.80
C GLY A 73 2.39 -3.53 10.43
N SER A 74 3.46 -3.66 11.24
CA SER A 74 4.83 -3.21 10.91
C SER A 74 5.80 -4.38 10.71
N VAL A 75 5.42 -5.59 11.13
CA VAL A 75 6.13 -6.84 10.87
C VAL A 75 5.24 -7.69 9.99
N ARG A 76 5.77 -8.15 8.85
CA ARG A 76 5.09 -9.05 7.90
C ARG A 76 5.74 -10.41 7.97
N THR A 77 4.94 -11.46 8.14
CA THR A 77 5.44 -12.83 8.18
C THR A 77 5.03 -13.58 6.92
N PHE A 78 6.01 -14.07 6.18
CA PHE A 78 5.82 -14.98 5.05
C PHE A 78 6.19 -16.40 5.45
N GLN A 79 5.50 -17.36 4.84
CA GLN A 79 5.85 -18.77 4.93
C GLN A 79 6.47 -19.18 3.61
N TRP A 80 7.75 -19.54 3.62
CA TRP A 80 8.51 -19.96 2.44
C TRP A 80 8.87 -21.44 2.53
N ARG A 81 8.68 -22.17 1.44
CA ARG A 81 9.05 -23.59 1.31
C ARG A 81 10.31 -23.70 0.47
N PRO A 82 11.41 -24.26 1.01
CA PRO A 82 12.61 -24.52 0.24
C PRO A 82 12.34 -25.43 -0.97
N PRO A 83 13.19 -25.38 -2.01
CA PRO A 83 13.07 -26.26 -3.17
C PRO A 83 13.28 -27.73 -2.77
N PRO A 84 12.72 -28.70 -3.51
CA PRO A 84 12.81 -30.13 -3.20
C PRO A 84 14.18 -30.77 -3.54
N VAL A 85 15.19 -29.96 -3.87
CA VAL A 85 16.56 -30.43 -4.18
C VAL A 85 17.41 -30.47 -2.91
N ARG A 86 18.48 -31.28 -2.90
CA ARG A 86 19.35 -31.47 -1.72
C ARG A 86 20.78 -30.94 -1.88
N TYR A 87 21.14 -30.38 -3.04
CA TYR A 87 22.45 -29.77 -3.23
C TYR A 87 22.47 -28.34 -2.68
N PRO A 88 23.62 -27.85 -2.18
CA PRO A 88 23.71 -26.52 -1.58
C PRO A 88 23.48 -25.40 -2.58
N GLN A 89 22.76 -24.36 -2.19
CA GLN A 89 22.49 -23.18 -3.02
C GLN A 89 22.11 -21.95 -2.19
N VAL A 90 21.99 -20.78 -2.82
CA VAL A 90 21.49 -19.56 -2.16
C VAL A 90 20.10 -19.24 -2.68
N ALA A 91 19.09 -19.17 -1.83
CA ALA A 91 17.80 -18.60 -2.23
C ALA A 91 17.86 -17.07 -2.13
N VAL A 92 17.64 -16.41 -3.25
CA VAL A 92 17.41 -14.96 -3.32
C VAL A 92 15.92 -14.70 -3.19
N LEU A 93 15.54 -13.95 -2.16
CA LEU A 93 14.17 -13.52 -1.89
C LEU A 93 14.06 -12.01 -2.11
N LEU A 94 13.04 -11.58 -2.84
CA LEU A 94 12.69 -10.19 -3.08
C LEU A 94 11.43 -9.85 -2.30
N PHE A 95 11.42 -8.70 -1.63
CA PHE A 95 10.23 -8.15 -1.00
C PHE A 95 10.02 -6.72 -1.48
N TRP A 96 8.81 -6.37 -1.92
CA TRP A 96 8.55 -5.03 -2.44
C TRP A 96 7.15 -4.52 -2.09
N MET A 97 7.05 -3.19 -2.07
CA MET A 97 5.78 -2.47 -1.95
C MET A 97 5.63 -1.59 -3.17
N ASP A 98 4.39 -1.46 -3.65
CA ASP A 98 4.09 -0.59 -4.78
C ASP A 98 4.48 0.86 -4.47
N GLY A 99 4.89 1.59 -5.51
CA GLY A 99 5.24 2.99 -5.39
C GLY A 99 4.05 3.85 -4.95
N ALA A 100 4.31 4.97 -4.28
CA ALA A 100 3.27 5.88 -3.77
C ALA A 100 2.33 6.46 -4.85
N SER A 101 2.72 6.37 -6.12
CA SER A 101 1.89 6.75 -7.27
C SER A 101 2.14 5.79 -8.45
N PRO A 102 1.19 5.69 -9.40
CA PRO A 102 1.38 4.88 -10.60
C PRO A 102 2.67 5.26 -11.32
N GLY A 103 3.55 4.27 -11.50
CA GLY A 103 4.85 4.48 -12.15
C GLY A 103 5.96 5.04 -11.25
N ALA A 104 5.72 5.35 -9.98
CA ALA A 104 6.82 5.57 -9.04
C ALA A 104 7.60 4.26 -8.83
N PRO A 105 8.92 4.33 -8.58
CA PRO A 105 9.71 3.14 -8.27
C PRO A 105 9.20 2.47 -6.99
N PRO A 106 9.12 1.12 -6.97
CA PRO A 106 8.73 0.39 -5.79
C PRO A 106 9.80 0.49 -4.73
N TRP A 107 9.38 0.49 -3.47
CA TRP A 107 10.29 0.17 -2.38
C TRP A 107 10.61 -1.32 -2.46
N VAL A 108 11.88 -1.71 -2.31
CA VAL A 108 12.29 -3.12 -2.40
C VAL A 108 13.45 -3.41 -1.46
N THR A 109 13.44 -4.59 -0.85
CA THR A 109 14.56 -5.19 -0.13
C THR A 109 14.82 -6.62 -0.62
N VAL A 110 16.04 -7.11 -0.41
CA VAL A 110 16.47 -8.45 -0.81
C VAL A 110 17.03 -9.20 0.40
N ALA A 111 16.64 -10.47 0.55
CA ALA A 111 17.25 -11.40 1.49
C ALA A 111 17.92 -12.55 0.73
N ARG A 112 19.10 -12.97 1.21
CA ARG A 112 19.90 -14.03 0.58
C ARG A 112 20.10 -15.14 1.61
N LEU A 113 19.36 -16.23 1.44
CA LEU A 113 19.31 -17.33 2.38
C LEU A 113 20.28 -18.43 1.94
N PRO A 114 21.32 -18.73 2.73
CA PRO A 114 22.18 -19.88 2.45
C PRO A 114 21.43 -21.17 2.76
N LEU A 115 21.24 -22.02 1.75
CA LEU A 115 20.61 -23.32 1.88
C LEU A 115 21.69 -24.39 1.90
N LEU A 116 21.80 -25.09 3.01
CA LEU A 116 22.77 -26.16 3.16
C LEU A 116 22.26 -27.41 2.46
N GLY A 117 23.11 -28.01 1.65
CA GLY A 117 22.86 -29.31 1.07
C GLY A 117 23.13 -30.41 2.08
N GLN A 118 22.42 -31.52 1.95
CA GLN A 118 22.65 -32.72 2.74
C GLN A 118 23.00 -33.86 1.80
N THR A 119 24.18 -34.45 1.99
CA THR A 119 24.65 -35.59 1.19
C THR A 119 25.39 -36.59 2.08
N GLU A 120 25.55 -37.81 1.59
CA GLU A 120 26.48 -38.79 2.17
C GLU A 120 27.77 -38.74 1.38
N LEU A 121 28.91 -38.70 2.07
CA LEU A 121 30.22 -38.83 1.45
C LEU A 121 30.69 -40.27 1.59
N ASP A 122 30.82 -40.96 0.46
CA ASP A 122 31.43 -42.28 0.39
C ASP A 122 32.95 -42.14 0.49
N VAL A 123 33.54 -42.65 1.57
CA VAL A 123 34.98 -42.65 1.82
C VAL A 123 35.52 -44.08 1.76
N VAL A 124 36.60 -44.28 1.00
CA VAL A 124 37.36 -45.53 0.97
C VAL A 124 38.65 -45.35 1.77
N THR A 125 38.85 -46.20 2.77
CA THR A 125 40.02 -46.17 3.68
C THR A 125 40.33 -47.59 4.20
N ALA A 126 41.25 -47.71 5.16
CA ALA A 126 41.54 -48.99 5.81
C ALA A 126 40.33 -49.53 6.58
N ALA A 127 40.09 -50.85 6.51
CA ALA A 127 39.01 -51.50 7.25
C ALA A 127 39.13 -51.21 8.75
N GLY A 128 38.00 -50.84 9.37
CA GLY A 128 37.91 -50.52 10.79
C GLY A 128 38.46 -49.14 11.22
N ALA A 129 38.98 -48.33 10.30
CA ALA A 129 39.43 -46.96 10.59
C ALA A 129 38.26 -46.04 10.96
N ASN A 130 38.51 -45.06 11.82
CA ASN A 130 37.59 -43.98 12.13
C ASN A 130 37.76 -42.86 11.12
N VAL A 131 36.66 -42.42 10.50
CA VAL A 131 36.65 -41.39 9.47
C VAL A 131 35.94 -40.14 10.01
N ASP A 132 36.67 -39.04 10.04
CA ASP A 132 36.17 -37.69 10.28
C ASP A 132 36.21 -36.90 8.98
N VAL A 133 35.13 -36.20 8.66
CA VAL A 133 35.05 -35.35 7.46
C VAL A 133 34.90 -33.91 7.90
N GLU A 134 35.77 -33.04 7.40
CA GLU A 134 35.73 -31.60 7.61
C GLU A 134 35.23 -30.92 6.33
N VAL A 135 34.11 -30.21 6.43
CA VAL A 135 33.51 -29.43 5.33
C VAL A 135 33.46 -27.97 5.77
N ALA A 136 34.20 -27.12 5.06
CA ALA A 136 34.56 -25.77 5.53
C ALA A 136 35.21 -25.83 6.92
N GLU A 137 34.46 -25.53 7.97
CA GLU A 137 34.93 -25.45 9.36
C GLU A 137 34.17 -26.42 10.30
N ARG A 138 33.35 -27.30 9.73
CA ARG A 138 32.55 -28.26 10.49
C ARG A 138 33.07 -29.66 10.31
N ARG A 139 33.19 -30.38 11.42
CA ARG A 139 33.57 -31.80 11.45
C ARG A 139 32.34 -32.68 11.59
N PHE A 140 32.33 -33.77 10.85
CA PHE A 140 31.29 -34.79 10.82
C PHE A 140 31.94 -36.16 11.06
N GLY A 141 31.36 -36.97 11.94
CA GLY A 141 31.95 -38.23 12.40
C GLY A 141 32.32 -38.19 13.89
N PRO A 142 33.13 -39.15 14.37
CA PRO A 142 33.76 -40.21 13.58
C PRO A 142 32.76 -41.29 13.13
N VAL A 143 32.93 -41.77 11.89
CA VAL A 143 32.21 -42.95 11.37
C VAL A 143 33.22 -44.06 11.11
N ARG A 144 32.94 -45.26 11.60
CA ARG A 144 33.84 -46.40 11.42
C ARG A 144 33.67 -47.03 10.03
N ALA A 145 34.77 -47.23 9.32
CA ALA A 145 34.80 -47.96 8.07
C ALA A 145 34.48 -49.45 8.27
N ASN A 146 33.69 -50.01 7.38
CA ASN A 146 33.30 -51.42 7.43
C ASN A 146 34.46 -52.37 7.09
N ALA A 147 34.19 -53.69 7.04
CA ALA A 147 35.18 -54.71 6.70
C ALA A 147 35.80 -54.53 5.30
N GLN A 148 35.08 -53.87 4.39
CA GLN A 148 35.53 -53.54 3.03
C GLN A 148 36.23 -52.17 2.95
N GLY A 149 36.48 -51.50 4.08
CA GLY A 149 37.13 -50.19 4.11
C GLY A 149 36.24 -49.03 3.65
N LYS A 150 34.93 -49.21 3.58
CA LYS A 150 33.99 -48.16 3.17
C LYS A 150 33.34 -47.52 4.38
N ALA A 151 33.27 -46.20 4.41
CA ALA A 151 32.51 -45.42 5.37
C ALA A 151 31.57 -44.47 4.62
N ARG A 152 30.33 -44.32 5.13
CA ARG A 152 29.38 -43.32 4.64
C ARG A 152 29.19 -42.27 5.71
N VAL A 153 29.62 -41.05 5.42
CA VAL A 153 29.55 -39.95 6.39
C VAL A 153 28.47 -38.96 5.93
N PRO A 154 27.36 -38.79 6.67
CA PRO A 154 26.39 -37.75 6.36
C PRO A 154 27.00 -36.38 6.63
N VAL A 155 27.03 -35.52 5.63
CA VAL A 155 27.62 -34.18 5.70
C VAL A 155 26.63 -33.12 5.26
N GLU A 156 26.68 -31.97 5.94
CA GLU A 156 25.96 -30.77 5.55
C GLU A 156 26.93 -29.83 4.85
N VAL A 157 26.65 -29.51 3.59
CA VAL A 157 27.54 -28.71 2.73
C VAL A 157 26.94 -27.31 2.59
N PRO A 158 27.68 -26.22 2.90
CA PRO A 158 27.21 -24.87 2.65
C PRO A 158 27.43 -24.44 1.18
N PRO A 159 26.73 -23.39 0.70
CA PRO A 159 26.92 -22.87 -0.65
C PRO A 159 28.37 -22.43 -0.92
N GLY A 160 28.87 -22.71 -2.13
CA GLY A 160 30.22 -22.33 -2.56
C GLY A 160 31.33 -23.31 -2.18
N VAL A 161 31.10 -24.22 -1.24
CA VAL A 161 32.08 -25.24 -0.85
C VAL A 161 32.03 -26.42 -1.82
N ARG A 162 33.19 -26.74 -2.41
CA ARG A 162 33.34 -27.78 -3.46
C ARG A 162 34.26 -28.92 -3.08
N ARG A 163 34.84 -28.88 -1.88
CA ARG A 163 35.82 -29.86 -1.41
C ARG A 163 35.58 -30.12 0.08
N ALA A 164 35.79 -31.36 0.48
CA ALA A 164 35.81 -31.79 1.87
C ALA A 164 37.18 -32.37 2.18
N ARG A 165 37.68 -32.13 3.40
CA ARG A 165 38.88 -32.78 3.91
C ARG A 165 38.46 -34.01 4.69
N VAL A 166 39.08 -35.14 4.43
CA VAL A 166 38.76 -36.43 5.03
C VAL A 166 39.96 -36.87 5.84
N LEU A 167 39.73 -37.12 7.11
CA LEU A 167 40.71 -37.61 8.04
C LEU A 167 40.35 -39.03 8.46
N ALA A 168 41.19 -40.00 8.13
CA ALA A 168 41.01 -41.37 8.57
C ALA A 168 42.12 -41.79 9.54
N THR A 169 41.73 -42.28 10.70
CA THR A 169 42.63 -42.69 11.79
C THR A 169 42.40 -44.16 12.15
N ARG A 170 43.48 -44.94 12.21
CA ARG A 170 43.49 -46.32 12.70
C ARG A 170 44.68 -46.49 13.64
N ASP A 171 44.41 -46.76 14.91
CA ASP A 171 45.43 -46.82 15.96
C ASP A 171 46.29 -45.53 15.97
N THR A 172 47.56 -45.61 15.59
CA THR A 172 48.47 -44.46 15.47
C THR A 172 48.61 -43.91 14.05
N LEU A 173 48.08 -44.62 13.04
CA LEU A 173 48.18 -44.22 11.64
C LEU A 173 47.06 -43.23 11.28
N ARG A 174 47.45 -42.11 10.68
CA ARG A 174 46.56 -41.02 10.25
C ARG A 174 46.78 -40.72 8.78
N THR A 175 45.68 -40.65 8.03
CA THR A 175 45.67 -40.26 6.61
C THR A 175 44.76 -39.07 6.40
N ASP A 176 45.15 -38.20 5.48
CA ASP A 176 44.47 -36.95 5.18
C ASP A 176 44.32 -36.83 3.67
N ALA A 177 43.09 -36.65 3.20
CA ALA A 177 42.76 -36.55 1.80
C ALA A 177 41.75 -35.44 1.55
N THR A 178 41.74 -34.87 0.34
CA THR A 178 40.72 -33.93 -0.09
C THR A 178 39.84 -34.58 -1.15
N VAL A 179 38.53 -34.59 -0.92
CA VAL A 179 37.54 -35.19 -1.83
C VAL A 179 36.68 -34.08 -2.44
N PRO A 180 36.44 -34.09 -3.77
CA PRO A 180 35.53 -33.15 -4.39
C PRO A 180 34.07 -33.40 -3.95
N LEU A 181 33.31 -32.32 -3.80
CA LEU A 181 31.87 -32.37 -3.58
C LEU A 181 31.14 -32.07 -4.89
N ASP A 182 30.24 -32.96 -5.28
CA ASP A 182 29.47 -32.85 -6.51
C ASP A 182 28.26 -31.93 -6.32
N ALA A 183 28.53 -30.62 -6.26
CA ALA A 183 27.50 -29.57 -6.19
C ALA A 183 27.44 -28.83 -7.54
N PRO A 184 26.26 -28.77 -8.19
CA PRO A 184 26.08 -28.01 -9.42
C PRO A 184 26.45 -26.53 -9.24
N PRO A 185 27.06 -25.89 -10.25
CA PRO A 185 27.30 -24.45 -10.22
C PRO A 185 25.99 -23.69 -10.39
N GLU A 186 25.39 -23.25 -9.28
CA GLU A 186 24.17 -22.45 -9.31
C GLU A 186 24.46 -20.94 -9.25
N SER A 187 23.66 -20.17 -9.98
CA SER A 187 23.69 -18.70 -9.96
C SER A 187 22.25 -18.18 -10.06
N PRO A 188 21.43 -18.39 -9.01
CA PRO A 188 20.00 -18.12 -9.06
C PRO A 188 19.71 -16.63 -9.29
N LEU A 189 18.67 -16.35 -10.07
CA LEU A 189 18.15 -15.00 -10.27
C LEU A 189 16.71 -14.95 -9.78
N ALA A 190 16.40 -14.00 -8.90
CA ALA A 190 15.04 -13.66 -8.54
C ALA A 190 14.57 -12.56 -9.49
N VAL A 191 13.50 -12.83 -10.23
CA VAL A 191 12.94 -11.91 -11.23
C VAL A 191 11.46 -11.77 -10.96
N THR A 192 10.95 -10.54 -10.90
CA THR A 192 9.52 -10.30 -10.78
C THR A 192 9.09 -9.00 -11.44
N LEU A 193 7.87 -9.00 -11.96
CA LEU A 193 7.14 -7.81 -12.37
C LEU A 193 6.23 -7.36 -11.22
N THR A 194 6.38 -6.11 -10.79
CA THR A 194 5.71 -5.62 -9.58
C THR A 194 4.21 -5.46 -9.72
N ALA A 195 3.72 -5.09 -10.91
CA ALA A 195 2.29 -4.93 -11.17
C ALA A 195 1.74 -6.15 -11.91
N ARG A 196 0.74 -6.79 -11.30
CA ARG A 196 0.03 -7.93 -11.87
C ARG A 196 -1.48 -7.70 -11.70
N PRO A 197 -2.20 -7.29 -12.74
CA PRO A 197 -1.75 -7.11 -14.14
C PRO A 197 -0.97 -5.80 -14.39
N LEU A 198 -0.17 -5.74 -15.46
CA LEU A 198 0.56 -4.53 -15.88
C LEU A 198 -0.36 -3.51 -16.54
N HIS A 199 -0.27 -2.24 -16.18
CA HIS A 199 -1.04 -1.18 -16.85
C HIS A 199 -0.50 -0.89 -18.26
N ALA A 200 -1.37 -0.86 -19.27
CA ALA A 200 -0.96 -0.62 -20.65
C ALA A 200 -0.21 0.71 -20.90
N LYS A 201 -0.51 1.77 -20.14
CA LYS A 201 0.13 3.10 -20.28
C LYS A 201 1.30 3.28 -19.33
N ASP A 202 1.07 3.02 -18.04
CA ASP A 202 2.06 3.29 -17.00
C ASP A 202 3.10 2.16 -16.89
N GLY A 203 2.76 0.96 -17.35
CA GLY A 203 3.62 -0.21 -17.26
C GLY A 203 3.80 -0.68 -15.82
N GLY A 204 5.02 -1.09 -15.51
CA GLY A 204 5.42 -1.55 -14.18
C GLY A 204 6.93 -1.62 -14.05
N TRP A 205 7.39 -2.32 -13.02
CA TRP A 205 8.81 -2.46 -12.73
C TRP A 205 9.22 -3.93 -12.78
N LEU A 206 10.34 -4.19 -13.44
CA LEU A 206 11.06 -5.44 -13.35
C LEU A 206 12.14 -5.30 -12.28
N LEU A 207 12.11 -6.20 -11.30
CA LEU A 207 13.11 -6.30 -10.26
C LEU A 207 13.96 -7.54 -10.52
N VAL A 208 15.28 -7.39 -10.50
CA VAL A 208 16.23 -8.48 -10.71
C VAL A 208 17.26 -8.48 -9.58
N ALA A 209 17.40 -9.61 -8.89
CA ALA A 209 18.42 -9.80 -7.86
C ALA A 209 19.09 -11.16 -7.97
N GLY A 210 20.34 -11.24 -7.52
CA GLY A 210 21.14 -12.47 -7.52
C GLY A 210 21.78 -12.78 -6.15
N PRO A 211 22.55 -13.89 -6.06
CA PRO A 211 23.24 -14.31 -4.84
C PRO A 211 24.31 -13.30 -4.37
N ALA A 212 24.69 -12.36 -5.23
CA ALA A 212 25.54 -11.22 -4.94
C ALA A 212 24.96 -9.97 -5.64
N PRO A 213 25.36 -8.75 -5.24
CA PRO A 213 25.03 -7.53 -5.97
C PRO A 213 25.37 -7.66 -7.46
N LEU A 214 24.49 -7.12 -8.31
CA LEU A 214 24.58 -7.23 -9.77
C LEU A 214 24.97 -5.91 -10.42
N ARG A 215 25.56 -6.01 -11.60
CA ARG A 215 25.71 -4.94 -12.58
C ARG A 215 24.74 -5.16 -13.72
N ALA A 216 24.41 -4.08 -14.43
CA ALA A 216 23.58 -4.16 -15.63
C ALA A 216 24.11 -5.17 -16.65
N ASP A 217 25.44 -5.21 -16.84
CA ASP A 217 26.10 -6.10 -17.80
C ASP A 217 26.19 -7.57 -17.32
N ASP A 218 25.85 -7.86 -16.06
CA ASP A 218 25.80 -9.23 -15.54
C ASP A 218 24.57 -9.99 -16.05
N VAL A 219 23.58 -9.29 -16.62
CA VAL A 219 22.32 -9.84 -17.09
C VAL A 219 21.97 -9.39 -18.50
N THR A 220 21.42 -10.30 -19.29
CA THR A 220 20.83 -10.02 -20.60
C THR A 220 19.31 -10.12 -20.47
N LEU A 221 18.60 -9.13 -21.00
CA LEU A 221 17.14 -9.09 -20.99
C LEU A 221 16.60 -9.35 -22.40
N ALA A 222 15.67 -10.29 -22.51
CA ALA A 222 14.90 -10.55 -23.72
C ALA A 222 13.41 -10.29 -23.42
N PRO A 223 12.93 -9.04 -23.58
CA PRO A 223 11.53 -8.71 -23.37
C PRO A 223 10.68 -9.04 -24.59
N GLU A 224 9.52 -9.65 -24.33
CA GLU A 224 8.46 -9.90 -25.30
C GLU A 224 7.22 -9.08 -24.91
N GLY A 225 6.65 -8.35 -25.87
CA GLY A 225 5.44 -7.53 -25.63
C GLY A 225 5.66 -6.24 -24.82
N ALA A 226 6.90 -5.87 -24.50
CA ALA A 226 7.23 -4.63 -23.80
C ALA A 226 8.55 -4.00 -24.25
N THR A 227 8.67 -2.70 -23.97
CA THR A 227 9.97 -2.02 -23.93
C THR A 227 10.49 -2.00 -22.50
N VAL A 228 11.79 -2.25 -22.35
CA VAL A 228 12.46 -2.29 -21.04
C VAL A 228 13.59 -1.27 -21.02
N ARG A 229 13.62 -0.42 -20.00
CA ARG A 229 14.66 0.58 -19.81
C ARG A 229 15.19 0.50 -18.39
N MET A 230 16.51 0.47 -18.24
CA MET A 230 17.13 0.55 -16.92
C MET A 230 16.78 1.87 -16.27
N ALA A 231 16.35 1.82 -15.02
CA ALA A 231 16.09 3.03 -14.27
C ALA A 231 17.39 3.60 -13.72
N PRO A 232 17.48 4.93 -13.53
CA PRO A 232 18.58 5.51 -12.80
C PRO A 232 18.66 4.90 -11.39
N PRO A 233 19.88 4.71 -10.86
CA PRO A 233 20.08 4.37 -9.46
C PRO A 233 19.31 5.35 -8.58
N LEU A 234 18.51 4.83 -7.65
CA LEU A 234 17.93 5.69 -6.62
C LEU A 234 19.07 6.27 -5.79
N PRO A 235 19.04 7.57 -5.44
CA PRO A 235 20.02 8.13 -4.52
C PRO A 235 20.00 7.26 -3.25
N ALA A 236 21.16 6.72 -2.89
CA ALA A 236 21.30 5.86 -1.75
C ALA A 236 20.69 6.58 -0.54
N ALA A 237 19.61 6.04 0.01
CA ALA A 237 19.12 6.45 1.31
C ALA A 237 20.17 5.97 2.32
N ASN A 238 21.23 6.76 2.50
CA ASN A 238 22.33 6.57 3.44
C ASN A 238 22.70 5.09 3.71
N THR A 239 23.08 4.34 2.67
CA THR A 239 23.87 3.13 2.91
C THR A 239 25.21 3.59 3.48
N SER A 240 25.39 3.44 4.79
CA SER A 240 26.63 3.74 5.50
C SER A 240 27.71 2.73 5.08
N GLY A 241 28.27 2.95 3.89
CA GLY A 241 29.41 2.25 3.35
C GLY A 241 30.19 3.27 2.53
N ALA A 242 31.04 4.05 3.21
CA ALA A 242 31.91 5.03 2.58
C ALA A 242 32.65 4.42 1.38
N ARG A 243 32.39 4.93 0.18
CA ARG A 243 33.27 4.72 -0.98
C ARG A 243 33.46 6.04 -1.71
N THR A 244 34.61 6.61 -1.46
CA THR A 244 35.24 7.70 -2.21
C THR A 244 35.64 7.21 -3.61
N GLY A 245 35.40 8.07 -4.60
CA GLY A 245 36.26 8.20 -5.78
C GLY A 245 35.99 7.26 -6.96
N THR A 246 35.72 7.90 -8.10
CA THR A 246 35.72 7.39 -9.48
C THR A 246 34.58 6.44 -9.87
N GLN A 247 33.90 6.86 -10.93
CA GLN A 247 32.82 6.28 -11.74
C GLN A 247 32.99 4.78 -12.04
N ARG A 248 32.86 3.95 -11.00
CA ARG A 248 32.86 2.48 -11.05
C ARG A 248 31.40 2.06 -11.20
N ALA A 249 31.10 1.26 -12.23
CA ALA A 249 29.77 0.72 -12.50
C ALA A 249 29.08 0.32 -11.18
N LEU A 250 27.98 1.01 -10.86
CA LEU A 250 27.28 0.90 -9.58
C LEU A 250 26.76 -0.54 -9.46
N THR A 251 27.35 -1.32 -8.56
CA THR A 251 26.79 -2.62 -8.16
C THR A 251 25.58 -2.37 -7.29
N GLU A 252 24.41 -2.84 -7.70
CA GLU A 252 23.16 -2.70 -6.96
C GLU A 252 22.74 -4.05 -6.38
N ASP A 253 22.13 -4.03 -5.19
CA ASP A 253 21.52 -5.22 -4.60
C ASP A 253 20.33 -5.74 -5.43
N VAL A 254 19.62 -4.83 -6.08
CA VAL A 254 18.46 -5.10 -6.94
C VAL A 254 18.52 -4.17 -8.15
N LEU A 255 18.66 -4.73 -9.34
CA LEU A 255 18.53 -3.96 -10.59
C LEU A 255 17.05 -3.67 -10.85
N ARG A 256 16.75 -2.44 -11.27
CA ARG A 256 15.39 -1.98 -11.55
C ARG A 256 15.28 -1.56 -13.01
N TYR A 257 14.31 -2.14 -13.70
CA TYR A 257 13.97 -1.73 -15.05
C TYR A 257 12.52 -1.29 -15.13
N ARG A 258 12.29 -0.18 -15.81
CA ARG A 258 10.96 0.25 -16.19
C ARG A 258 10.51 -0.59 -17.38
N VAL A 259 9.37 -1.26 -17.22
CA VAL A 259 8.73 -2.08 -18.26
C VAL A 259 7.47 -1.38 -18.71
N VAL A 260 7.36 -1.07 -20.00
CA VAL A 260 6.16 -0.47 -20.59
C VAL A 260 5.67 -1.39 -21.71
N PRO A 261 4.45 -1.95 -21.61
CA PRO A 261 3.87 -2.77 -22.67
C PRO A 261 3.87 -2.04 -24.01
N VAL A 262 4.16 -2.75 -25.10
CA VAL A 262 4.01 -2.17 -26.45
C VAL A 262 2.52 -2.04 -26.79
N PRO A 263 2.12 -1.08 -27.66
CA PRO A 263 0.73 -0.96 -28.08
C PRO A 263 0.17 -2.28 -28.60
N GLY A 264 -0.98 -2.71 -28.07
CA GLY A 264 -1.67 -3.95 -28.47
C GLY A 264 -1.29 -5.20 -27.69
N ALA A 265 -0.19 -5.19 -26.92
CA ALA A 265 0.24 -6.34 -26.12
C ALA A 265 -0.85 -6.77 -25.12
N THR A 266 -1.10 -8.07 -25.06
CA THR A 266 -1.99 -8.72 -24.08
C THR A 266 -1.23 -9.34 -22.92
N GLN A 267 0.06 -9.59 -23.12
CA GLN A 267 0.97 -10.23 -22.20
C GLN A 267 2.36 -9.64 -22.37
N VAL A 268 3.09 -9.59 -21.27
CA VAL A 268 4.51 -9.25 -21.23
C VAL A 268 5.24 -10.40 -20.58
N ASP A 269 6.27 -10.90 -21.24
CA ASP A 269 7.25 -11.80 -20.65
C ASP A 269 8.61 -11.11 -20.73
N VAL A 270 9.37 -11.18 -19.64
CA VAL A 270 10.76 -10.72 -19.64
C VAL A 270 11.63 -11.85 -19.15
N ARG A 271 12.42 -12.39 -20.07
CA ARG A 271 13.44 -13.39 -19.77
C ARG A 271 14.75 -12.69 -19.41
N VAL A 272 15.36 -13.16 -18.34
CA VAL A 272 16.61 -12.63 -17.77
C VAL A 272 17.62 -13.76 -17.68
N GLU A 273 18.74 -13.59 -18.36
CA GLU A 273 19.80 -14.59 -18.45
C GLU A 273 21.12 -14.01 -17.97
N ARG A 274 22.00 -14.84 -17.39
CA ARG A 274 23.40 -14.45 -17.21
C ARG A 274 24.21 -14.94 -18.41
N PRO A 275 25.08 -14.10 -19.01
CA PRO A 275 25.98 -14.53 -20.06
C PRO A 275 26.77 -15.79 -19.66
N GLY A 276 26.77 -16.81 -20.51
CA GLY A 276 27.50 -18.06 -20.29
C GLY A 276 26.87 -19.01 -19.25
N LYS A 277 25.61 -18.81 -18.84
CA LYS A 277 24.87 -19.73 -17.97
C LYS A 277 23.61 -20.25 -18.67
N ALA A 278 23.37 -21.55 -18.56
CA ALA A 278 22.26 -22.22 -19.24
C ALA A 278 20.87 -21.96 -18.62
N ARG A 279 20.81 -21.42 -17.39
CA ARG A 279 19.53 -21.16 -16.69
C ARG A 279 19.14 -19.70 -16.82
N ALA A 280 18.02 -19.47 -17.52
CA ALA A 280 17.27 -18.23 -17.53
C ALA A 280 16.31 -18.18 -16.33
N ALA A 281 16.07 -16.99 -15.79
CA ALA A 281 14.91 -16.71 -14.96
C ALA A 281 13.93 -15.85 -15.78
N SER A 282 12.64 -16.08 -15.66
CA SER A 282 11.62 -15.30 -16.38
C SER A 282 10.62 -14.68 -15.40
N ALA A 283 10.06 -13.54 -15.78
CA ALA A 283 8.92 -12.96 -15.12
C ALA A 283 7.84 -12.60 -16.15
N GLU A 284 6.65 -13.13 -15.90
CA GLU A 284 5.50 -12.95 -16.77
C GLU A 284 4.43 -12.11 -16.06
N ALA A 285 3.78 -11.22 -16.80
CA ALA A 285 2.57 -10.56 -16.36
C ALA A 285 1.59 -10.37 -17.52
N ARG A 286 0.31 -10.60 -17.24
CA ARG A 286 -0.77 -10.19 -18.15
C ARG A 286 -0.80 -8.67 -18.21
N VAL A 287 -0.95 -8.13 -19.42
CA VAL A 287 -1.22 -6.72 -19.58
C VAL A 287 -2.68 -6.53 -19.24
N ALA A 288 -2.94 -5.82 -18.15
CA ALA A 288 -4.19 -5.11 -18.04
C ALA A 288 -4.12 -4.11 -19.18
N ARG A 289 -4.78 -4.49 -20.28
CA ARG A 289 -5.57 -3.51 -20.98
C ARG A 289 -6.37 -2.90 -19.84
N VAL A 290 -6.01 -1.67 -19.52
CA VAL A 290 -7.05 -0.69 -19.36
C VAL A 290 -7.83 -0.88 -20.67
N SER A 291 -8.78 -1.84 -20.70
CA SER A 291 -10.12 -1.52 -21.13
C SER A 291 -10.23 -0.14 -20.56
N ALA A 292 -10.08 0.90 -21.41
CA ALA A 292 -10.48 2.26 -21.06
C ALA A 292 -11.64 2.00 -20.13
N PRO A 293 -11.47 2.27 -18.80
CA PRO A 293 -12.29 1.63 -17.76
C PRO A 293 -13.62 1.54 -18.40
N VAL A 294 -14.26 0.37 -18.50
CA VAL A 294 -15.65 0.31 -18.94
C VAL A 294 -16.20 1.64 -18.34
N SER A 295 -16.42 2.76 -19.05
CA SER A 295 -17.00 2.84 -20.37
C SER A 295 -18.07 1.75 -20.28
N ALA A 296 -18.70 1.57 -19.08
CA ALA A 296 -20.01 2.04 -18.71
C ALA A 296 -20.31 2.91 -19.85
N ARG A 297 -20.80 2.21 -20.88
CA ARG A 297 -20.60 2.48 -22.29
C ARG A 297 -20.27 3.95 -22.45
N ASP A 298 -19.42 4.30 -23.41
CA ASP A 298 -19.86 5.42 -24.21
C ASP A 298 -21.26 4.99 -24.66
N SER A 299 -22.22 5.34 -23.82
CA SER A 299 -23.63 5.12 -23.92
C SER A 299 -23.80 6.19 -24.95
N GLU A 300 -23.64 5.76 -26.21
CA GLU A 300 -23.90 6.54 -27.39
C GLU A 300 -24.95 7.55 -26.99
N GLY A 301 -24.53 8.82 -26.87
CA GLY A 301 -25.19 9.88 -26.11
C GLY A 301 -26.60 9.54 -25.68
N GLY A 302 -26.73 8.79 -24.59
CA GLY A 302 -28.04 8.49 -24.06
C GLY A 302 -28.51 9.75 -23.39
N ASP A 303 -29.46 10.46 -23.99
CA ASP A 303 -30.28 11.53 -23.39
C ASP A 303 -31.06 11.08 -22.12
N ALA A 304 -30.67 9.95 -21.52
CA ALA A 304 -31.30 9.34 -20.38
C ALA A 304 -30.82 10.00 -19.08
N TRP A 305 -31.79 10.51 -18.33
CA TRP A 305 -31.62 11.02 -16.98
C TRP A 305 -31.10 9.92 -16.05
N GLN A 306 -29.99 10.18 -15.36
CA GLN A 306 -29.43 9.24 -14.37
C GLN A 306 -29.75 9.71 -12.96
N ALA A 307 -30.48 8.89 -12.21
CA ALA A 307 -30.81 9.15 -10.81
C ALA A 307 -29.81 8.48 -9.86
N SER A 308 -29.54 9.12 -8.72
CA SER A 308 -28.76 8.56 -7.61
C SER A 308 -29.30 9.05 -6.27
N TYR A 309 -29.07 8.29 -5.21
CA TYR A 309 -29.54 8.61 -3.85
C TYR A 309 -28.34 9.00 -2.99
N PHE A 310 -28.49 9.99 -2.11
CA PHE A 310 -27.45 10.36 -1.16
C PHE A 310 -27.97 10.53 0.26
N LEU A 311 -27.08 10.34 1.22
CA LEU A 311 -27.26 10.57 2.65
C LEU A 311 -26.09 11.41 3.15
N LEU A 312 -26.34 12.46 3.92
CA LEU A 312 -25.36 13.34 4.54
C LEU A 312 -25.67 13.52 6.03
N ALA A 313 -24.65 13.58 6.87
CA ALA A 313 -24.77 13.89 8.30
C ALA A 313 -23.56 14.70 8.79
N GLY A 314 -23.77 15.57 9.77
CA GLY A 314 -22.71 16.38 10.34
C GLY A 314 -23.20 17.43 11.32
N GLY A 315 -22.47 18.53 11.42
CA GLY A 315 -22.75 19.62 12.37
C GLY A 315 -22.78 20.98 11.69
N VAL A 316 -23.56 21.89 12.25
CA VAL A 316 -23.61 23.31 11.86
C VAL A 316 -23.10 24.17 12.99
N VAL A 317 -22.35 25.21 12.64
CA VAL A 317 -21.99 26.32 13.52
C VAL A 317 -22.55 27.60 12.93
N ALA A 318 -23.32 28.33 13.72
CA ALA A 318 -23.91 29.62 13.37
C ALA A 318 -23.57 30.65 14.45
N GLY A 319 -23.89 31.93 14.21
CA GLY A 319 -23.69 32.96 15.22
C GLY A 319 -24.57 32.71 16.46
N GLY A 320 -24.04 32.98 17.65
CA GLY A 320 -24.74 32.74 18.91
C GLY A 320 -24.60 31.29 19.40
N SER A 321 -25.66 30.76 20.02
CA SER A 321 -25.77 29.40 20.57
C SER A 321 -26.31 28.37 19.55
N ASP A 322 -26.37 28.73 18.27
CA ASP A 322 -27.09 27.99 17.24
C ASP A 322 -26.32 26.81 16.60
N ALA A 323 -25.46 26.17 17.37
CA ALA A 323 -24.74 24.98 16.93
C ALA A 323 -25.56 23.70 17.18
N GLY A 324 -25.44 22.72 16.27
CA GLY A 324 -26.14 21.46 16.46
C GLY A 324 -25.98 20.47 15.32
N PRO A 325 -26.47 19.24 15.50
CA PRO A 325 -26.40 18.19 14.49
C PRO A 325 -27.38 18.48 13.34
N THR A 326 -26.99 18.03 12.16
CA THR A 326 -27.81 18.10 10.95
C THR A 326 -27.63 16.85 10.12
N GLY A 327 -28.66 16.44 9.40
CA GLY A 327 -28.62 15.34 8.45
C GLY A 327 -29.57 15.58 7.29
N SER A 328 -29.33 14.91 6.17
CA SER A 328 -30.22 14.96 5.02
C SER A 328 -30.15 13.71 4.15
N VAL A 329 -31.23 13.45 3.45
CA VAL A 329 -31.33 12.46 2.37
C VAL A 329 -31.78 13.17 1.10
N GLY A 330 -31.36 12.68 -0.05
CA GLY A 330 -31.77 13.29 -1.30
C GLY A 330 -31.59 12.42 -2.52
N VAL A 331 -32.11 12.95 -3.64
CA VAL A 331 -32.00 12.36 -4.96
C VAL A 331 -31.31 13.36 -5.87
N THR A 332 -30.32 12.90 -6.61
CA THR A 332 -29.64 13.66 -7.64
C THR A 332 -30.02 13.10 -9.01
N VAL A 333 -30.42 13.97 -9.94
CA VAL A 333 -30.68 13.61 -11.33
C VAL A 333 -29.71 14.37 -12.24
N VAL A 334 -28.84 13.63 -12.92
CA VAL A 334 -27.86 14.20 -13.87
C VAL A 334 -28.60 14.60 -15.14
N THR A 335 -28.43 15.85 -15.54
CA THR A 335 -29.07 16.40 -16.75
C THR A 335 -28.19 16.11 -17.98
N PRO A 336 -28.76 15.94 -19.18
CA PRO A 336 -27.98 15.83 -20.40
C PRO A 336 -27.29 17.16 -20.78
N LEU A 337 -27.68 18.27 -20.14
CA LEU A 337 -27.12 19.59 -20.37
C LEU A 337 -25.63 19.65 -19.99
N TRP A 338 -24.89 20.47 -20.72
CA TRP A 338 -23.48 20.77 -20.48
C TRP A 338 -22.58 19.52 -20.34
N ARG A 339 -22.82 18.51 -21.20
CA ARG A 339 -22.08 17.24 -21.21
C ARG A 339 -22.15 16.51 -19.87
N GLN A 340 -23.34 16.47 -19.25
CA GLN A 340 -23.58 15.79 -17.97
C GLN A 340 -22.76 16.33 -16.78
N ARG A 341 -22.30 17.59 -16.87
CA ARG A 341 -21.59 18.27 -15.77
C ARG A 341 -22.53 18.95 -14.77
N VAL A 342 -23.83 18.96 -15.05
CA VAL A 342 -24.86 19.59 -14.21
C VAL A 342 -25.89 18.57 -13.79
N ALA A 343 -26.26 18.61 -12.51
CA ALA A 343 -27.32 17.80 -11.95
C ALA A 343 -28.29 18.66 -11.14
N ALA A 344 -29.57 18.26 -11.15
CA ALA A 344 -30.59 18.80 -10.25
C ALA A 344 -30.72 17.88 -9.04
N GLU A 345 -30.89 18.45 -7.84
CA GLU A 345 -30.98 17.67 -6.60
C GLU A 345 -32.15 18.12 -5.74
N LEU A 346 -32.88 17.13 -5.20
CA LEU A 346 -33.90 17.32 -4.18
C LEU A 346 -33.37 16.74 -2.87
N GLU A 347 -33.34 17.55 -1.82
CA GLU A 347 -32.81 17.20 -0.50
C GLU A 347 -33.87 17.45 0.59
N VAL A 348 -34.06 16.48 1.48
CA VAL A 348 -34.87 16.62 2.69
C VAL A 348 -33.96 16.45 3.89
N GLY A 349 -33.88 17.49 4.73
CA GLY A 349 -32.99 17.54 5.89
C GLY A 349 -33.73 17.62 7.22
N ALA A 350 -32.97 17.42 8.28
CA ALA A 350 -33.35 17.68 9.64
C ALA A 350 -32.18 18.35 10.37
N ARG A 351 -32.46 19.43 11.09
CA ARG A 351 -31.51 20.15 11.94
C ARG A 351 -32.13 20.39 13.30
N THR A 352 -31.36 20.17 14.35
CA THR A 352 -31.73 20.59 15.70
C THR A 352 -30.74 21.62 16.23
N SER A 353 -31.25 22.57 17.00
CA SER A 353 -30.47 23.51 17.82
C SER A 353 -31.06 23.51 19.21
N SER A 354 -30.23 23.59 20.24
CA SER A 354 -30.70 23.73 21.61
C SER A 354 -29.81 24.69 22.37
N ASP A 355 -30.45 25.63 23.05
CA ASP A 355 -29.80 26.58 23.92
C ASP A 355 -30.30 26.39 25.35
N ASN A 356 -29.37 26.45 26.31
CA ASN A 356 -29.66 26.43 27.72
C ASN A 356 -28.91 27.58 28.38
N THR A 357 -29.61 28.69 28.60
CA THR A 357 -29.04 29.90 29.17
C THR A 357 -29.66 30.17 30.53
N THR A 358 -28.81 30.39 31.53
CA THR A 358 -29.21 30.89 32.85
C THR A 358 -29.09 32.41 32.86
N VAL A 359 -30.21 33.10 33.03
CA VAL A 359 -30.25 34.56 33.13
C VAL A 359 -30.49 34.94 34.58
N SER A 360 -29.59 35.76 35.16
CA SER A 360 -29.73 36.25 36.53
C SER A 360 -31.08 36.94 36.72
N GLY A 361 -31.91 36.40 37.62
CA GLY A 361 -33.25 36.90 37.91
C GLY A 361 -34.40 36.28 37.07
N VAL A 362 -34.10 35.49 36.03
CA VAL A 362 -35.13 34.83 35.18
C VAL A 362 -35.11 33.29 35.28
N GLY A 363 -34.06 32.72 35.89
CA GLY A 363 -33.91 31.27 36.04
C GLY A 363 -33.33 30.60 34.80
N ALA A 364 -33.38 29.27 34.76
CA ALA A 364 -32.92 28.51 33.59
C ALA A 364 -33.94 28.62 32.45
N THR A 365 -33.48 28.98 31.25
CA THR A 365 -34.29 28.98 30.03
C THR A 365 -33.73 27.96 29.06
N ARG A 366 -34.59 27.02 28.64
CA ARG A 366 -34.28 26.03 27.62
C ARG A 366 -35.04 26.36 26.34
N SER A 367 -34.33 26.52 25.24
CA SER A 367 -34.89 26.66 23.90
C SER A 367 -34.43 25.50 23.04
N GLN A 368 -35.35 24.93 22.26
CA GLN A 368 -35.07 23.87 21.31
C GLN A 368 -35.76 24.19 19.99
N VAL A 369 -35.01 24.11 18.91
CA VAL A 369 -35.49 24.38 17.55
C VAL A 369 -35.23 23.15 16.69
N LEU A 370 -36.27 22.63 16.04
CA LEU A 370 -36.21 21.60 15.02
C LEU A 370 -36.58 22.23 13.67
N ALA A 371 -35.71 22.11 12.67
CA ALA A 371 -35.95 22.57 11.32
C ALA A 371 -35.89 21.40 10.33
N LEU A 372 -36.81 21.38 9.37
CA LEU A 372 -36.97 20.29 8.39
C LEU A 372 -36.84 20.80 6.94
N PRO A 373 -35.67 21.28 6.49
CA PRO A 373 -35.52 21.89 5.18
C PRO A 373 -35.85 20.92 4.04
N VAL A 374 -36.59 21.40 3.04
CA VAL A 374 -36.81 20.74 1.75
C VAL A 374 -36.20 21.62 0.68
N LEU A 375 -35.08 21.19 0.09
CA LEU A 375 -34.24 22.03 -0.75
C LEU A 375 -34.19 21.51 -2.19
N LEU A 376 -34.27 22.43 -3.14
CA LEU A 376 -33.94 22.18 -4.53
C LEU A 376 -32.59 22.85 -4.82
N SER A 377 -31.69 22.14 -5.48
CA SER A 377 -30.36 22.66 -5.79
C SER A 377 -29.82 22.21 -7.14
N VAL A 378 -28.84 22.97 -7.64
CA VAL A 378 -28.05 22.63 -8.82
C VAL A 378 -26.64 22.27 -8.34
N ARG A 379 -26.13 21.16 -8.85
CA ARG A 379 -24.76 20.69 -8.64
C ARG A 379 -23.99 20.74 -9.96
N ALA A 380 -22.84 21.40 -9.96
CA ALA A 380 -21.96 21.51 -11.11
C ALA A 380 -20.58 20.92 -10.81
N GLU A 381 -20.09 20.08 -11.70
CA GLU A 381 -18.73 19.52 -11.60
C GLU A 381 -17.68 20.59 -11.92
N LEU A 382 -16.80 20.84 -10.96
CA LEU A 382 -15.68 21.78 -11.10
C LEU A 382 -14.44 21.07 -11.64
N PHE A 383 -14.18 19.84 -11.16
CA PHE A 383 -12.99 19.07 -11.50
C PHE A 383 -13.22 17.57 -11.26
N ARG A 384 -12.58 16.72 -12.09
CA ARG A 384 -12.59 15.25 -11.95
C ARG A 384 -11.23 14.67 -12.26
N ARG A 385 -10.73 13.78 -11.41
CA ARG A 385 -9.49 13.02 -11.62
C ARG A 385 -9.58 11.63 -10.97
N ALA A 386 -9.47 10.60 -11.81
CA ALA A 386 -9.60 9.20 -11.39
C ALA A 386 -10.92 8.96 -10.64
N GLY A 387 -10.87 8.44 -9.41
CA GLY A 387 -12.05 8.23 -8.57
C GLY A 387 -12.56 9.47 -7.85
N PHE A 388 -11.86 10.61 -7.93
CA PHE A 388 -12.17 11.82 -7.18
C PHE A 388 -12.82 12.89 -8.06
N SER A 389 -13.89 13.53 -7.56
CA SER A 389 -14.48 14.71 -8.20
C SER A 389 -14.82 15.78 -7.17
N LEU A 390 -14.80 17.04 -7.62
CA LEU A 390 -15.16 18.21 -6.83
C LEU A 390 -16.32 18.95 -7.50
N HIS A 391 -17.34 19.29 -6.73
CA HIS A 391 -18.56 19.92 -7.19
C HIS A 391 -18.86 21.21 -6.43
N GLY A 392 -19.41 22.19 -7.13
CA GLY A 392 -20.11 23.32 -6.53
C GLY A 392 -21.61 23.03 -6.46
N ARG A 393 -22.26 23.36 -5.35
CA ARG A 393 -23.71 23.24 -5.15
C ARG A 393 -24.30 24.59 -4.74
N ALA A 394 -25.46 24.91 -5.28
CA ALA A 394 -26.22 26.10 -4.91
C ALA A 394 -27.72 25.79 -4.94
N GLY A 395 -28.46 26.25 -3.93
CA GLY A 395 -29.89 25.98 -3.88
C GLY A 395 -30.61 26.64 -2.73
N GLY A 396 -31.88 26.27 -2.59
CA GLY A 396 -32.72 26.76 -1.51
C GLY A 396 -34.10 26.12 -1.52
N GLY A 397 -34.90 26.47 -0.52
CA GLY A 397 -36.26 25.95 -0.40
C GLY A 397 -36.94 26.27 0.93
N PRO A 398 -38.17 25.77 1.11
CA PRO A 398 -38.90 25.91 2.36
C PRO A 398 -38.26 25.13 3.51
N MET A 399 -38.35 25.69 4.70
CA MET A 399 -37.88 25.11 5.95
C MET A 399 -38.95 25.32 7.02
N PRO A 400 -39.83 24.33 7.25
CA PRO A 400 -40.68 24.26 8.42
C PRO A 400 -39.83 24.19 9.67
N ILE A 401 -40.21 24.96 10.68
CA ILE A 401 -39.53 25.06 11.96
C ILE A 401 -40.55 24.80 13.06
N HIS A 402 -40.14 24.03 14.04
CA HIS A 402 -40.80 23.85 15.33
C HIS A 402 -39.88 24.37 16.42
N HIS A 403 -40.33 25.37 17.17
CA HIS A 403 -39.61 25.93 18.30
C HIS A 403 -40.38 25.66 19.60
N TYR A 404 -39.65 25.15 20.58
CA TYR A 404 -40.10 24.86 21.93
C TYR A 404 -39.25 25.67 22.90
N ARG A 405 -39.90 26.43 23.77
CA ARG A 405 -39.23 27.17 24.84
C ARG A 405 -39.92 26.91 26.17
N SER A 406 -39.12 26.56 27.17
CA SER A 406 -39.55 26.41 28.57
C SER A 406 -38.69 27.28 29.49
N SER A 407 -39.33 27.93 30.44
CA SER A 407 -38.70 28.75 31.48
C SER A 407 -39.38 28.47 32.81
N GLU A 408 -38.64 28.58 33.92
CA GLU A 408 -39.20 28.41 35.27
C GLU A 408 -40.20 29.51 35.66
N LEU A 409 -40.15 30.68 35.00
CA LEU A 409 -40.94 31.86 35.35
C LEU A 409 -41.98 32.26 34.28
N GLN A 410 -42.01 31.58 33.14
CA GLN A 410 -42.91 31.90 32.02
C GLN A 410 -43.60 30.64 31.50
N ALA A 411 -44.81 30.81 30.96
CA ALA A 411 -45.53 29.72 30.31
C ALA A 411 -44.74 29.15 29.12
N GLU A 412 -44.89 27.85 28.91
CA GLU A 412 -44.30 27.11 27.79
C GLU A 412 -44.77 27.70 26.45
N VAL A 413 -43.82 27.97 25.55
CA VAL A 413 -44.10 28.50 24.22
C VAL A 413 -43.81 27.43 23.18
N LYS A 414 -44.82 27.12 22.37
CA LYS A 414 -44.71 26.30 21.17
C LYS A 414 -45.06 27.13 19.96
N GLU A 415 -44.15 27.20 19.00
CA GLU A 415 -44.44 27.85 17.73
C GLU A 415 -43.98 27.02 16.55
N SER A 416 -44.75 27.10 15.47
CA SER A 416 -44.42 26.49 14.19
C SER A 416 -44.48 27.56 13.10
N LYS A 417 -43.45 27.63 12.27
CA LYS A 417 -43.36 28.62 11.18
C LYS A 417 -42.74 28.00 9.94
N LEU A 418 -43.09 28.57 8.78
CA LEU A 418 -42.43 28.29 7.52
C LEU A 418 -41.47 29.43 7.19
N ARG A 419 -40.22 29.10 6.86
CA ARG A 419 -39.18 30.05 6.43
C ARG A 419 -38.48 29.55 5.17
N GLY A 420 -37.73 30.44 4.54
CA GLY A 420 -36.85 30.09 3.42
C GLY A 420 -35.43 29.83 3.90
N MET A 421 -34.75 28.92 3.22
CA MET A 421 -33.32 28.65 3.38
C MET A 421 -32.64 28.71 2.00
N GLY A 422 -31.49 29.37 1.92
CA GLY A 422 -30.58 29.32 0.78
C GLY A 422 -29.21 28.79 1.19
N PHE A 423 -28.47 28.19 0.27
CA PHE A 423 -27.12 27.68 0.55
C PHE A 423 -26.19 27.68 -0.66
N LEU A 424 -24.89 27.69 -0.35
CA LEU A 424 -23.79 27.41 -1.26
C LEU A 424 -22.89 26.35 -0.62
N ALA A 425 -22.40 25.39 -1.41
CA ALA A 425 -21.52 24.36 -0.89
C ALA A 425 -20.45 23.91 -1.89
N LEU A 426 -19.35 23.40 -1.34
CA LEU A 426 -18.35 22.62 -2.06
C LEU A 426 -18.44 21.17 -1.58
N GLN A 427 -18.60 20.25 -2.53
CA GLN A 427 -18.76 18.83 -2.23
C GLN A 427 -17.70 18.02 -2.99
N ALA A 428 -16.89 17.27 -2.25
CA ALA A 428 -15.98 16.29 -2.78
C ALA A 428 -16.66 14.90 -2.81
N ASP A 429 -16.41 14.14 -3.87
CA ASP A 429 -16.79 12.74 -3.96
C ASP A 429 -15.59 11.82 -4.28
N TYR A 430 -15.63 10.61 -3.73
CA TYR A 430 -14.70 9.53 -4.07
C TYR A 430 -15.47 8.27 -4.41
N ARG A 431 -15.40 7.83 -5.67
CA ARG A 431 -16.18 6.72 -6.22
C ARG A 431 -15.49 5.36 -5.98
N PHE A 432 -16.26 4.40 -5.51
CA PHE A 432 -15.87 2.99 -5.38
C PHE A 432 -17.05 2.07 -5.78
N GLY A 433 -17.05 1.64 -7.05
CA GLY A 433 -18.12 0.81 -7.62
C GLY A 433 -19.43 1.60 -7.83
N ARG A 434 -20.52 1.11 -7.23
CA ARG A 434 -21.86 1.76 -7.23
C ARG A 434 -22.02 2.80 -6.11
N TRP A 435 -21.02 2.92 -5.25
CA TRP A 435 -21.03 3.81 -4.09
C TRP A 435 -20.03 4.95 -4.27
N SER A 436 -20.26 6.06 -3.58
CA SER A 436 -19.30 7.15 -3.45
C SER A 436 -19.32 7.70 -2.03
N ALA A 437 -18.16 7.98 -1.47
CA ALA A 437 -18.04 8.71 -0.21
C ALA A 437 -18.14 10.21 -0.52
N LEU A 438 -18.85 10.95 0.34
CA LEU A 438 -19.10 12.38 0.19
C LEU A 438 -18.50 13.15 1.37
N ALA A 439 -17.91 14.30 1.08
CA ALA A 439 -17.55 15.30 2.07
C ALA A 439 -17.98 16.68 1.57
N GLU A 440 -18.63 17.46 2.42
CA GLU A 440 -19.20 18.75 2.02
C GLU A 440 -18.96 19.84 3.06
N ALA A 441 -18.54 21.01 2.57
CA ALA A 441 -18.52 22.26 3.31
C ALA A 441 -19.61 23.18 2.77
N ARG A 442 -20.56 23.59 3.63
CA ARG A 442 -21.77 24.31 3.23
C ARG A 442 -21.91 25.60 4.03
N GLY A 443 -22.12 26.73 3.33
CA GLY A 443 -22.60 27.97 3.91
C GLY A 443 -24.10 28.13 3.63
N ALA A 444 -24.89 28.37 4.67
CA ALA A 444 -26.34 28.52 4.55
C ALA A 444 -26.85 29.83 5.17
N TRP A 445 -27.95 30.35 4.62
CA TRP A 445 -28.67 31.52 5.10
C TRP A 445 -30.13 31.13 5.32
N ALA A 446 -30.58 31.14 6.58
CA ALA A 446 -31.94 30.83 6.97
C ALA A 446 -32.37 31.68 8.17
N PRO A 447 -32.56 33.00 7.98
CA PRO A 447 -32.94 33.90 9.06
C PRO A 447 -34.36 33.58 9.54
N VAL A 448 -34.52 33.45 10.85
CA VAL A 448 -35.79 33.16 11.50
C VAL A 448 -36.09 34.28 12.48
N ARG A 449 -37.14 35.04 12.18
CA ARG A 449 -37.69 36.06 13.08
C ARG A 449 -39.13 35.72 13.42
N THR A 450 -39.38 35.57 14.70
CA THR A 450 -40.70 35.45 15.33
C THR A 450 -40.71 36.33 16.59
N PRO A 451 -41.86 36.56 17.24
CA PRO A 451 -41.90 37.27 18.52
C PRO A 451 -41.07 36.59 19.63
N TRP A 452 -40.72 35.30 19.47
CA TRP A 452 -40.07 34.49 20.49
C TRP A 452 -38.70 33.95 20.08
N LEU A 453 -38.29 34.15 18.83
CA LEU A 453 -37.08 33.59 18.24
C LEU A 453 -36.53 34.56 17.18
N ASP A 454 -35.32 35.07 17.41
CA ASP A 454 -34.52 35.81 16.41
C ASP A 454 -33.18 35.10 16.28
N THR A 455 -33.03 34.29 15.24
CA THR A 455 -31.86 33.42 15.03
C THR A 455 -31.50 33.29 13.55
N GLN A 456 -30.24 32.95 13.29
CA GLN A 456 -29.76 32.47 12.01
C GLN A 456 -29.63 30.94 12.05
N LEU A 457 -30.70 30.21 11.65
CA LEU A 457 -30.65 28.76 11.44
C LEU A 457 -29.91 28.37 10.15
N GLY A 458 -29.18 29.31 9.54
CA GLY A 458 -28.11 29.06 8.57
C GLY A 458 -26.77 28.80 9.28
N GLY A 459 -25.65 29.13 8.65
CA GLY A 459 -24.31 28.99 9.22
C GLY A 459 -23.35 28.20 8.34
N PHE A 460 -22.21 27.84 8.90
CA PHE A 460 -21.22 26.96 8.27
C PHE A 460 -21.42 25.53 8.75
N ALA A 461 -21.54 24.59 7.82
CA ALA A 461 -21.74 23.18 8.10
C ALA A 461 -20.65 22.33 7.44
N VAL A 462 -20.26 21.26 8.13
CA VAL A 462 -19.42 20.20 7.59
C VAL A 462 -20.20 18.90 7.64
N LEU A 463 -20.34 18.25 6.49
CA LEU A 463 -21.15 17.04 6.32
C LEU A 463 -20.31 15.93 5.70
N LEU A 464 -20.53 14.71 6.15
CA LEU A 464 -19.98 13.48 5.57
C LEU A 464 -21.13 12.56 5.17
N GLY A 465 -20.91 11.73 4.17
CA GLY A 465 -21.97 10.84 3.72
C GLY A 465 -21.62 9.90 2.59
N ALA A 466 -22.65 9.36 1.96
CA ALA A 466 -22.51 8.42 0.87
C ALA A 466 -23.56 8.66 -0.23
N ARG A 467 -23.21 8.30 -1.46
CA ARG A 467 -24.09 8.27 -2.63
C ARG A 467 -24.14 6.87 -3.21
N PHE A 468 -25.34 6.42 -3.59
CA PHE A 468 -25.59 5.18 -4.30
C PHE A 468 -26.12 5.46 -5.71
N GLN A 469 -25.48 4.87 -6.71
CA GLN A 469 -25.94 4.88 -8.10
C GLN A 469 -26.52 3.48 -8.42
N PRO A 470 -27.84 3.35 -8.62
CA PRO A 470 -28.53 2.06 -8.78
C PRO A 470 -28.02 1.22 -9.94
#